data_AF-A0A087S5F7-F1
#
_entry.id   AF-A0A087S5F7-F1
#
_cell.length_a   1.000
_cell.length_b   1.000
_cell.length_c   1.000
_cell.angle_alpha   90.00
_cell.angle_beta   90.00
_cell.angle_gamma   90.00
#
_symmetry.space_group_name_H-M   'P 1'
#
loop_
_entity.id
_entity.type
_entity.pdbx_description
1 polymer ?
#
loop_
_entity_poly.entity_id
_entity_poly.type
_entity_poly.pdbx_seq_one_letter_code
_entity_poly.pdbx_strand_id
1 'polypeptide(L)' 'MASKITVKAPSSTANLGPGFDVFGLAVDAFFDEITLTKTKSRITIVTEDNIPTNPENNT' A
#
# COMPACT_ATOMS: atom_id res chain seq x y z
N MET A 1 5.60 -20.44 11.58
CA MET A 1 5.18 -19.08 11.13
C MET A 1 6.04 -18.67 9.96
N ALA A 2 5.46 -18.03 8.94
CA ALA A 2 6.23 -17.50 7.81
C ALA A 2 7.17 -16.37 8.25
N SER A 3 8.42 -16.39 7.76
CA SER A 3 9.42 -15.35 8.01
C SER A 3 9.39 -14.23 6.97
N LYS A 4 8.72 -14.46 5.83
CA LYS A 4 8.57 -13.53 4.70
C LYS A 4 7.17 -13.70 4.10
N ILE A 5 6.53 -12.59 3.75
CA ILE A 5 5.23 -12.57 3.06
C ILE A 5 5.23 -11.45 2.02
N THR A 6 4.64 -11.71 0.86
CA THR A 6 4.45 -10.72 -0.20
C THR A 6 2.95 -10.58 -0.46
N VAL A 7 2.48 -9.34 -0.56
CA VAL A 7 1.06 -9.01 -0.76
C VAL A 7 0.95 -7.95 -1.85
N LYS A 8 -0.12 -8.02 -2.65
CA LYS A 8 -0.48 -7.01 -3.63
C LYS A 8 -1.81 -6.36 -3.26
N ALA A 9 -1.88 -5.03 -3.36
CA ALA A 9 -3.11 -4.25 -3.19
C ALA A 9 -3.48 -3.58 -4.52
N PRO A 10 -4.68 -3.82 -5.09
CA PRO A 10 -5.07 -3.20 -6.34
C PRO A 10 -5.41 -1.71 -6.13
N SER A 11 -5.22 -0.93 -7.19
CA SER A 11 -5.75 0.43 -7.27
C SER A 11 -7.26 0.44 -7.15
N SER A 12 -7.82 1.56 -6.68
CA SER A 12 -9.26 1.75 -6.59
C SER A 12 -9.67 3.12 -7.11
N THR A 13 -10.93 3.23 -7.52
CA THR A 13 -11.61 4.49 -7.81
C THR A 13 -12.80 4.63 -6.89
N ALA A 14 -13.14 5.86 -6.50
CA ALA A 14 -14.23 6.17 -5.59
C ALA A 14 -14.98 7.43 -6.07
N ASN A 15 -16.07 7.79 -5.40
CA ASN A 15 -16.86 8.99 -5.68
C ASN A 15 -17.40 9.04 -7.12
N LEU A 16 -17.80 7.87 -7.63
CA LEU A 16 -18.33 7.72 -8.97
C LEU A 16 -19.79 8.19 -9.02
N GLY A 17 -20.08 9.16 -9.89
CA GLY A 17 -21.42 9.72 -10.05
C GLY A 17 -21.93 10.39 -8.76
N PRO A 18 -23.21 10.21 -8.36
CA PRO A 18 -23.74 10.80 -7.12
C PRO A 18 -23.22 10.10 -5.84
N GLY A 19 -22.38 9.07 -5.98
CA GLY A 19 -21.92 8.21 -4.89
C GLY A 19 -20.74 8.75 -4.10
N PHE A 20 -20.82 10.00 -3.63
CA PHE A 20 -19.79 10.56 -2.74
C PHE A 20 -19.72 9.77 -1.43
N ASP A 21 -18.53 9.30 -1.06
CA ASP A 21 -18.19 8.55 0.15
C ASP A 21 -18.95 7.23 0.39
N VAL A 22 -19.66 6.70 -0.61
CA VAL A 22 -20.47 5.46 -0.47
C VAL A 22 -20.11 4.35 -1.45
N PHE A 23 -19.37 4.67 -2.52
CA PHE A 23 -19.00 3.70 -3.54
C PHE A 23 -17.53 3.80 -3.93
N GLY A 24 -16.86 2.65 -3.87
CA GLY A 24 -15.51 2.44 -4.39
C GLY A 24 -15.44 1.14 -5.18
N LEU A 25 -14.60 1.12 -6.21
CA LEU A 25 -14.39 -0.01 -7.10
C LEU A 25 -12.89 -0.29 -7.21
N ALA A 26 -12.47 -1.51 -6.92
CA ALA A 26 -11.11 -1.97 -7.22
C ALA A 26 -10.94 -2.13 -8.73
N VAL A 27 -9.79 -1.72 -9.25
CA VAL A 27 -9.47 -1.74 -10.67
C VAL A 27 -8.24 -2.61 -10.89
N ASP A 28 -8.38 -3.62 -11.75
CA ASP A 28 -7.28 -4.49 -12.18
C ASP A 28 -6.47 -3.81 -13.29
N ALA A 29 -5.73 -2.77 -12.91
CA ALA A 29 -4.88 -1.99 -13.81
C ALA A 29 -3.53 -1.67 -13.17
N PHE A 30 -3.56 -1.20 -11.92
CA PHE A 30 -2.37 -0.88 -11.13
C PHE A 30 -2.46 -1.56 -9.76
N PHE A 31 -1.31 -1.82 -9.16
CA PHE A 31 -1.22 -2.36 -7.81
C PHE A 31 0.07 -1.92 -7.13
N ASP A 32 0.01 -1.81 -5.81
CA ASP A 32 1.20 -1.74 -4.97
C ASP A 32 1.56 -3.16 -4.51
N GLU A 33 2.84 -3.52 -4.58
CA GLU A 33 3.36 -4.78 -4.05
C GLU A 33 4.29 -4.52 -2.88
N ILE A 34 4.04 -5.17 -1.74
CA ILE A 34 4.86 -5.05 -0.54
C ILE A 34 5.32 -6.44 -0.12
N THR A 35 6.62 -6.55 0.14
CA THR A 35 7.23 -7.74 0.75
C THR A 35 7.68 -7.42 2.17
N LEU A 36 7.10 -8.10 3.16
CA LEU A 36 7.48 -8.00 4.56
C LEU A 36 8.39 -9.17 4.94
N THR A 37 9.45 -8.86 5.68
CA THR A 37 10.33 -9.86 6.31
C THR A 37 10.33 -9.63 7.81
N LYS A 38 10.07 -10.68 8.59
CA LYS A 38 10.01 -10.58 10.06
C LYS A 38 11.41 -10.35 10.61
N THR A 39 11.59 -9.24 11.32
CA THR A 39 12.82 -8.91 12.05
C THR A 39 12.56 -8.94 13.56
N LYS A 40 13.62 -8.87 14.37
CA LYS A 40 13.52 -8.86 15.85
C LYS A 40 13.34 -7.46 16.44
N SER A 41 13.37 -6.42 15.62
CA SER A 41 13.55 -5.03 16.08
C SER A 41 12.38 -4.12 15.67
N ARG A 42 12.66 -3.08 14.90
CA ARG A 42 11.75 -2.01 14.47
C ARG A 42 11.33 -2.17 13.01
N ILE A 43 10.30 -1.42 12.61
CA ILE A 43 9.90 -1.31 11.20
C ILE A 43 10.94 -0.46 10.45
N THR A 44 11.32 -0.89 9.26
CA THR A 44 12.17 -0.15 8.33
C THR A 44 11.58 -0.29 6.94
N ILE A 45 11.34 0.83 6.27
CA ILE A 45 10.85 0.87 4.90
C ILE A 45 12.07 0.86 3.98
N VAL A 46 12.10 -0.08 3.04
CA VAL A 46 13.13 -0.19 2.01
C VAL A 46 12.41 -0.23 0.68
N THR A 47 12.85 0.60 -0.26
CA THR A 47 12.23 0.78 -1.57
C THR A 47 13.29 1.25 -2.55
N GLU A 48 13.16 0.83 -3.82
CA GLU A 48 13.96 1.34 -4.94
C GLU A 48 13.28 2.54 -5.62
N ASP A 49 12.00 2.76 -5.33
CA ASP A 49 11.21 3.86 -5.87
C ASP A 49 11.49 5.17 -5.14
N ASN A 50 11.18 6.27 -5.80
CA ASN A 50 11.27 7.61 -5.21
C ASN A 50 10.02 7.92 -4.35
N ILE A 51 9.78 7.10 -3.33
CA ILE A 51 8.69 7.28 -2.35
C ILE A 51 9.27 7.72 -0.99
N PRO A 52 8.60 8.65 -0.27
CA PRO A 52 9.04 9.05 1.07
C PRO A 52 9.07 7.86 2.03
N THR A 53 10.23 7.62 2.65
CA THR A 53 10.41 6.54 3.63
C THR A 53 10.34 7.01 5.09
N ASN A 54 10.34 8.34 5.32
CA ASN A 54 10.12 8.93 6.64
C ASN A 54 8.63 9.33 6.80
N PRO A 55 7.85 8.61 7.62
CA PRO A 55 6.43 8.90 7.82
C PRO A 55 6.17 10.31 8.36
N GLU A 56 7.12 10.87 9.14
CA GLU A 56 7.00 12.22 9.70
C GLU A 56 7.00 13.33 8.64
N ASN A 57 7.36 13.01 7.39
CA ASN A 57 7.30 13.96 6.28
C ASN A 57 5.91 14.03 5.63
N ASN A 58 4.97 13.16 6.02
CA ASN A 58 3.60 13.13 5.47
C ASN A 58 2.70 14.09 6.27
N THR A 59 2.82 15.40 6.04
CA THR A 59 1.93 16.45 6.61
C THR A 59 0.54 16.43 6.03
#